data_AF-A0AAV5TD93-F1
#
_entry.id   AF-A0AAV5TD93-F1
#
_cell.length_a   1.000
_cell.length_b   1.000
_cell.length_c   1.000
_cell.angle_alpha   90.00
_cell.angle_beta   90.00
_cell.angle_gamma   90.00
#
_symmetry.space_group_name_H-M   'P 1'
#
loop_
_entity.id
_entity.type
_entity.pdbx_description
1 polymer ?
#
loop_
_entity_poly.entity_id
_entity_poly.type
_entity_poly.pdbx_seq_one_letter_code
_entity_poly.pdbx_strand_id
1 'polypeptide(L)'
;SSDWPIELIDNADCFDPDRIRLLSEMSAFGAAFFFALIVLIVSHTFTNLRKLSTISKRMREYHRAMTRTLVLQLAVPVMFTIFPISMCILVYFLNLDGTLIISICFVIIAMHS
;
A
#
# COMPACT_ATOMS: atom_id res chain seq x y z
N SER A 1 -28.53 -7.64 -35.74
CA SER A 1 -27.95 -7.67 -34.38
C SER A 1 -27.22 -6.35 -34.17
N SER A 2 -27.08 -5.90 -32.92
CA SER A 2 -26.19 -4.83 -32.49
C SER A 2 -26.72 -3.39 -32.51
N ASP A 3 -27.73 -3.08 -31.69
CA ASP A 3 -27.86 -1.75 -31.09
C ASP A 3 -27.94 -1.96 -29.57
N TRP A 4 -26.78 -2.26 -28.96
CA TRP A 4 -26.69 -2.22 -27.50
C TRP A 4 -26.70 -0.74 -27.09
N PRO A 5 -27.57 -0.33 -26.15
CA PRO A 5 -27.60 1.05 -25.69
C PRO A 5 -26.23 1.44 -25.16
N ILE A 6 -25.72 2.59 -25.61
CA ILE A 6 -24.36 3.07 -25.33
C ILE A 6 -24.14 3.18 -23.82
N GLU A 7 -25.17 3.55 -23.06
CA GLU A 7 -25.16 3.56 -21.59
C GLU A 7 -24.83 2.19 -20.98
N LEU A 8 -25.20 1.08 -21.63
CA LEU A 8 -24.88 -0.26 -21.13
C LEU A 8 -23.41 -0.63 -21.34
N ILE A 9 -22.79 -0.10 -22.40
CA ILE A 9 -21.36 -0.27 -22.70
C ILE A 9 -20.53 0.63 -21.78
N ASP A 10 -20.99 1.87 -21.55
CA ASP A 10 -20.33 2.84 -20.67
C ASP A 10 -20.33 2.38 -19.20
N ASN A 11 -21.41 1.70 -18.77
CA ASN A 11 -21.49 1.07 -17.45
C ASN A 11 -20.84 -0.33 -17.37
N ALA A 12 -20.43 -0.91 -18.51
CA ALA A 12 -19.75 -2.21 -18.53
C ALA A 12 -18.25 -2.09 -18.19
N ASP A 13 -17.69 -0.88 -18.24
CA ASP A 13 -16.34 -0.62 -17.78
C ASP A 13 -16.30 -0.64 -16.24
N CYS A 14 -15.89 -1.79 -15.69
CA CYS A 14 -15.62 -1.98 -14.27
C CYS A 14 -14.50 -1.06 -13.73
N PHE A 15 -13.80 -0.34 -14.60
CA PHE A 15 -12.67 0.54 -14.31
C PHE A 15 -13.04 2.01 -14.45
N ASP A 16 -14.16 2.39 -13.84
CA ASP A 16 -14.59 3.78 -13.74
C ASP A 16 -13.48 4.65 -13.12
N PRO A 17 -12.95 5.65 -13.84
CA PRO A 17 -11.82 6.46 -13.41
C PRO A 17 -12.10 7.19 -12.09
N ASP A 18 -13.35 7.55 -11.81
CA ASP A 18 -13.73 8.21 -10.56
C ASP A 18 -13.60 7.26 -9.35
N ARG A 19 -13.90 5.98 -9.53
CA ARG A 19 -13.72 4.95 -8.48
C ARG A 19 -12.26 4.65 -8.22
N ILE A 20 -11.45 4.58 -9.28
CA ILE A 20 -10.00 4.38 -9.17
C ILE A 20 -9.35 5.57 -8.45
N ARG A 21 -9.78 6.79 -8.77
CA ARG A 21 -9.32 8.00 -8.10
C ARG A 21 -9.67 7.99 -6.61
N LEU A 22 -10.92 7.68 -6.26
CA LEU A 22 -11.35 7.56 -4.86
C LEU A 22 -10.50 6.53 -4.09
N LEU A 23 -10.23 5.37 -4.69
CA LEU A 23 -9.38 4.34 -4.09
C LEU A 23 -7.93 4.83 -3.90
N SER A 24 -7.39 5.55 -4.89
CA SER A 24 -6.06 6.16 -4.81
C SER A 24 -5.98 7.18 -3.67
N GLU A 25 -7.00 8.02 -3.49
CA GLU A 25 -7.04 9.00 -2.41
C GLU A 25 -7.12 8.30 -1.04
N MET A 26 -8.03 7.34 -0.88
CA MET A 26 -8.19 6.58 0.37
C MET A 26 -6.92 5.81 0.75
N SER A 27 -6.24 5.22 -0.23
CA SER A 27 -4.98 4.50 0.00
C SER A 27 -3.83 5.46 0.39
N ALA A 28 -3.77 6.66 -0.20
CA ALA A 28 -2.79 7.67 0.20
C ALA A 28 -2.99 8.12 1.66
N PHE A 29 -4.24 8.38 2.08
CA PHE A 29 -4.56 8.70 3.47
C PHE A 29 -4.21 7.54 4.41
N GLY A 30 -4.58 6.31 4.04
CA GLY A 30 -4.24 5.10 4.80
C GLY A 30 -2.74 4.92 4.98
N ALA A 31 -1.95 5.14 3.93
CA ALA A 31 -0.49 5.07 3.98
C ALA A 31 0.11 6.15 4.90
N ALA A 32 -0.38 7.39 4.82
CA ALA A 32 0.08 8.47 5.70
C ALA A 32 -0.22 8.17 7.19
N PHE A 33 -1.41 7.66 7.48
CA PHE A 33 -1.78 7.24 8.83
C PHE A 33 -0.90 6.09 9.35
N PHE A 34 -0.67 5.06 8.52
CA PHE A 34 0.21 3.96 8.87
C PHE A 34 1.65 4.42 9.15
N PHE A 35 2.17 5.33 8.33
CA PHE A 35 3.50 5.89 8.53
C PHE A 35 3.61 6.62 9.88
N ALA A 36 2.61 7.44 10.23
CA ALA A 36 2.56 8.12 11.52
C ALA A 36 2.52 7.14 12.70
N LEU A 37 1.74 6.06 12.60
CA LEU A 37 1.71 5.00 13.61
C LEU A 37 3.06 4.31 13.76
N ILE A 38 3.75 3.99 12.67
CA ILE A 38 5.09 3.38 12.71
C ILE A 38 6.05 4.31 13.44
N VAL A 39 6.07 5.61 13.12
CA VAL A 39 6.95 6.58 13.79
C VAL A 39 6.65 6.66 15.28
N LEU A 40 5.36 6.66 15.68
CA LEU A 40 4.95 6.65 17.08
C LEU A 40 5.40 5.37 17.80
N ILE A 41 5.17 4.20 17.21
CA ILE A 41 5.57 2.91 17.79
C ILE A 41 7.08 2.82 17.94
N VAL A 42 7.83 3.21 16.92
CA VAL A 42 9.30 3.23 16.95
C VAL A 42 9.76 4.17 18.06
N SER A 43 9.25 5.41 18.09
CA SER A 43 9.62 6.41 19.10
C SER A 43 9.27 5.96 20.52
N HIS A 44 8.09 5.39 20.73
CA HIS A 44 7.65 4.86 22.02
C HIS A 44 8.52 3.68 22.46
N THR A 45 8.81 2.76 21.56
CA THR A 45 9.69 1.61 21.80
C THR A 45 11.09 2.07 22.17
N PHE A 46 11.69 2.96 21.39
CA PHE A 46 13.02 3.52 21.68
C PHE A 46 13.04 4.29 23.01
N THR A 47 11.98 5.02 23.35
CA THR A 47 11.89 5.76 24.61
C THR A 47 11.78 4.83 25.82
N ASN A 48 10.94 3.79 25.75
CA ASN A 48 10.86 2.78 26.81
C ASN A 48 12.16 2.02 26.97
N LEU A 49 12.81 1.66 25.86
CA LEU A 49 14.11 1.00 25.90
C LEU A 49 15.22 1.91 26.46
N ARG A 50 15.18 3.22 26.18
CA ARG A 50 16.11 4.19 26.75
C ARG A 50 15.88 4.39 28.26
N LYS A 51 14.66 4.22 28.76
CA LYS A 51 14.41 4.20 30.22
C LYS A 51 14.99 2.95 30.90
N LEU A 52 15.17 1.85 30.18
CA LEU A 52 15.79 0.60 30.64
C LEU A 52 17.33 0.60 30.48
N SER A 53 17.97 1.75 30.20
CA SER A 53 19.35 1.88 29.67
C SER A 53 20.50 1.85 30.68
N THR A 54 20.60 0.79 31.48
CA THR A 54 21.92 0.13 31.61
C THR A 54 22.08 -0.77 30.39
N ILE A 55 22.44 -0.18 29.24
CA ILE A 55 22.44 -0.86 27.92
C ILE A 55 23.36 -2.10 27.95
N SER A 56 22.70 -3.26 28.02
CA SER A 56 23.28 -4.61 28.00
C SER A 56 23.32 -5.15 26.57
N LYS A 57 24.24 -6.10 26.31
CA LYS A 57 24.40 -6.83 25.02
C LYS A 57 23.07 -7.36 24.45
N ARG A 58 22.09 -7.67 25.30
CA ARG A 58 20.74 -8.12 24.93
C ARG A 58 19.96 -7.11 24.07
N MET A 59 20.15 -5.81 24.29
CA MET A 59 19.45 -4.74 23.55
C MET A 59 19.91 -4.65 22.08
N ARG A 60 21.19 -4.94 21.80
CA ARG A 60 21.72 -4.95 20.42
C ARG A 60 21.16 -6.14 19.63
N GLU A 61 21.03 -7.30 20.26
CA GLU A 61 20.39 -8.48 19.66
C GLU A 61 18.91 -8.23 19.41
N TYR A 62 18.22 -7.58 20.35
CA TYR A 62 16.81 -7.22 20.20
C TYR A 62 16.59 -6.22 19.06
N HIS A 63 17.41 -5.17 18.94
CA HIS A 63 17.36 -4.26 17.79
C HIS A 63 17.57 -4.99 16.47
N ARG A 64 18.54 -5.92 16.40
CA ARG A 64 18.79 -6.69 15.18
C ARG A 64 17.61 -7.59 14.81
N ALA A 65 17.01 -8.25 15.80
CA ALA A 65 15.83 -9.08 15.60
C ALA A 65 14.61 -8.24 15.18
N MET A 66 14.37 -7.11 15.87
CA MET A 66 13.26 -6.20 15.60
C MET A 66 13.39 -5.55 14.21
N THR A 67 14.58 -5.09 13.81
CA THR A 67 14.79 -4.54 12.46
C THR A 67 14.55 -5.61 11.39
N ARG A 68 14.97 -6.85 11.63
CA ARG A 68 14.71 -7.96 10.68
C ARG A 68 13.22 -8.25 10.55
N THR A 69 12.48 -8.32 11.66
CA THR A 69 11.03 -8.52 11.60
C THR A 69 10.31 -7.35 10.95
N LEU A 70 10.75 -6.11 11.23
CA LEU A 70 10.17 -4.91 10.64
C LEU A 70 10.39 -4.87 9.12
N VAL A 71 11.58 -5.24 8.64
CA VAL A 71 11.87 -5.34 7.20
C VAL A 71 10.99 -6.39 6.52
N LEU A 72 10.81 -7.57 7.14
CA LEU A 72 9.93 -8.61 6.61
C LEU A 72 8.45 -8.18 6.62
N GLN A 73 8.00 -7.50 7.68
CA GLN A 73 6.65 -6.98 7.78
C GLN A 73 6.37 -5.83 6.80
N LEU A 74 7.38 -5.01 6.48
CA LEU A 74 7.26 -3.95 5.48
C LEU A 74 7.29 -4.49 4.05
N ALA A 75 7.98 -5.61 3.80
CA ALA A 75 8.10 -6.18 2.46
C ALA A 75 6.73 -6.58 1.87
N VAL A 76 5.83 -7.15 2.68
CA VAL A 76 4.51 -7.60 2.24
C VAL A 76 3.62 -6.43 1.73
N PRO A 77 3.31 -5.39 2.51
CA PRO A 77 2.52 -4.26 2.04
C PRO A 77 3.22 -3.45 0.94
N VAL A 78 4.56 -3.42 0.91
CA VAL A 78 5.29 -2.76 -0.18
C VAL A 78 5.07 -3.51 -1.51
N MET A 79 5.16 -4.83 -1.50
CA MET A 79 5.01 -5.65 -2.71
C MET A 79 3.56 -5.75 -3.20
N PHE A 80 2.60 -5.90 -2.28
CA PHE A 80 1.21 -6.18 -2.65
C PHE A 80 0.29 -4.96 -2.63
N THR A 81 0.75 -3.82 -2.10
CA THR A 81 -0.08 -2.60 -2.02
C THR A 81 0.63 -1.41 -2.64
N ILE A 82 1.84 -1.06 -2.21
CA ILE A 82 2.56 0.12 -2.72
C ILE A 82 2.93 -0.06 -4.20
N PHE A 83 3.47 -1.22 -4.58
CA PHE A 83 3.85 -1.51 -5.96
C PHE A 83 2.67 -1.43 -6.95
N PRO A 84 1.55 -2.15 -6.77
CA PRO A 84 0.41 -2.07 -7.69
C PRO A 84 -0.23 -0.67 -7.73
N ILE A 85 -0.31 0.04 -6.59
CA ILE A 85 -0.79 1.43 -6.57
C ILE A 85 0.13 2.35 -7.39
N SER A 86 1.46 2.21 -7.24
CA SER A 86 2.42 3.00 -8.01
C SER A 86 2.31 2.74 -9.51
N MET A 87 2.01 1.51 -9.92
CA MET A 87 1.78 1.14 -11.32
C MET A 87 0.48 1.75 -11.85
N CYS A 88 -0.61 1.75 -11.07
CA CYS A 88 -1.85 2.44 -11.44
C CYS A 88 -1.64 3.94 -11.65
N ILE A 89 -0.89 4.60 -10.75
CA ILE A 89 -0.56 6.03 -10.87
C ILE A 89 0.30 6.29 -12.12
N LEU A 90 1.30 5.45 -12.38
CA LEU A 90 2.18 5.60 -13.54
C LEU A 90 1.41 5.47 -14.86
N VAL A 91 0.52 4.48 -14.96
CA VAL A 91 -0.35 4.26 -16.12
C VAL A 91 -1.26 5.46 -16.36
N TYR A 92 -1.83 6.03 -15.30
CA TYR A 92 -2.63 7.26 -15.37
C TYR A 92 -1.82 8.47 -15.88
N PHE A 93 -0.63 8.71 -15.31
CA PHE A 93 0.22 9.84 -15.72
C PHE A 93 0.77 9.71 -17.14
N LEU A 94 1.04 8.49 -17.60
CA LEU A 94 1.52 8.22 -18.95
C LEU A 94 0.39 8.13 -19.99
N ASN A 95 -0.87 8.27 -19.54
CA ASN A 95 -2.08 8.19 -20.39
C ASN A 95 -2.08 6.92 -21.27
N LEU A 96 -1.60 5.81 -20.69
CA LEU A 96 -1.54 4.50 -21.35
C LEU A 96 -2.90 3.82 -21.22
N ASP A 97 -3.26 3.00 -22.22
CA ASP A 97 -4.41 2.09 -22.16
C ASP A 97 -4.23 1.11 -20.99
N GLY A 98 -4.77 1.52 -19.84
CA GLY A 98 -4.46 0.95 -18.54
C GLY A 98 -5.34 -0.21 -18.13
N THR A 99 -6.36 -0.55 -18.90
CA THR A 99 -7.46 -1.44 -18.48
C THR A 99 -6.94 -2.79 -17.98
N LEU A 100 -5.95 -3.37 -18.67
CA LEU A 100 -5.37 -4.65 -18.30
C LEU A 100 -4.38 -4.54 -17.11
N ILE A 101 -3.62 -3.44 -17.04
CA ILE A 101 -2.63 -3.21 -15.97
C ILE A 101 -3.36 -2.92 -14.65
N ILE A 102 -4.39 -2.08 -14.68
CA ILE A 102 -5.22 -1.72 -13.53
C ILE A 102 -5.97 -2.96 -13.01
N SER A 103 -6.48 -3.83 -13.91
CA SER A 103 -7.08 -5.12 -13.54
C SER A 103 -6.11 -6.01 -12.75
N ILE A 104 -4.89 -6.18 -13.24
CA ILE A 104 -3.86 -7.00 -12.59
C ILE A 104 -3.49 -6.40 -11.23
N CYS A 105 -3.33 -5.08 -11.15
CA CYS A 105 -3.01 -4.39 -9.91
C CYS A 105 -4.10 -4.60 -8.84
N PHE A 106 -5.38 -4.56 -9.24
CA PHE A 106 -6.50 -4.84 -8.35
C PHE A 106 -6.51 -6.27 -7.81
N VAL A 107 -6.23 -7.26 -8.66
CA VAL A 107 -6.12 -8.66 -8.22
C VAL A 107 -4.98 -8.83 -7.22
N ILE A 108 -3.82 -8.20 -7.48
CA ILE A 108 -2.67 -8.24 -6.56
C ILE A 108 -3.01 -7.60 -5.21
N ILE A 109 -3.72 -6.47 -5.21
CA ILE A 109 -4.18 -5.82 -3.97
C ILE A 109 -5.21 -6.70 -3.26
N ALA A 110 -6.14 -7.33 -3.97
CA ALA A 110 -7.12 -8.24 -3.40
C ALA A 110 -6.50 -9.52 -2.82
N MET A 111 -5.33 -9.95 -3.31
CA MET A 111 -4.58 -11.06 -2.72
C MET A 111 -3.89 -10.70 -1.39
N HIS A 112 -3.80 -9.41 -1.05
CA HIS A 112 -3.25 -8.97 0.23
C HIS A 112 -4.26 -9.06 1.39
N SER A 113 -5.56 -9.07 1.08
CA SER A 113 -6.67 -9.28 2.03
C SER A 113 -6.96 -10.75 2.26
#